data_AF-A0A7W1CZN6-F1
#
_entry.id   AF-A0A7W1CZN6-F1
#
_cell.length_a   1.000
_cell.length_b   1.000
_cell.length_c   1.000
_cell.angle_alpha   90.00
_cell.angle_beta   90.00
_cell.angle_gamma   90.00
#
_symmetry.space_group_name_H-M   'P 1'
#
loop_
_entity.id
_entity.type
_entity.pdbx_description
1 polymer ?
#
loop_
_entity_poly.entity_id
_entity_poly.type
_entity_poly.pdbx_seq_one_letter_code
_entity_poly.pdbx_strand_id
1 'polypeptide(L)'
;MEVWGKVPAYRGRGRPPSKKKPGSGWRYLQMVKQREHGRVVGTKTKTIYGDEQEVLELLGTSTSYAERTNLTSRHMNSRLVRKTLGYSKELEMLRASSIWEDAIYNLGRALKSLRTEKREAGNRRRWIKRSPAMAAGLTDHIWEIEELLGVLPLPSANT
;
A
#
# COMPACT_ATOMS: atom_id res chain seq x y z
N MET A 1 -8.18 19.21 -2.25
CA MET A 1 -6.97 18.34 -2.19
C MET A 1 -5.94 19.09 -1.36
N GLU A 2 -5.67 18.66 -0.12
CA GLU A 2 -4.59 19.26 0.65
C GLU A 2 -3.27 18.94 -0.04
N VAL A 3 -2.65 19.96 -0.63
CA VAL A 3 -1.33 19.82 -1.25
C VAL A 3 -0.30 19.89 -0.14
N TRP A 4 0.45 18.80 0.06
CA TRP A 4 1.43 18.64 1.12
C TRP A 4 2.52 19.72 1.12
N GLY A 5 3.02 20.06 2.31
CA GLY A 5 4.10 21.03 2.55
C GLY A 5 3.59 22.42 2.99
N LYS A 6 4.46 23.20 3.63
CA LYS A 6 4.14 24.54 4.13
C LYS A 6 4.89 25.60 3.33
N VAL A 7 4.21 26.67 2.93
CA VAL A 7 4.90 27.85 2.40
C VAL A 7 5.65 28.49 3.59
N PRO A 8 6.97 28.68 3.49
CA PRO A 8 7.73 29.31 4.58
C PRO A 8 7.18 30.70 4.90
N ALA A 9 7.16 31.08 6.18
CA ALA A 9 6.80 32.44 6.56
C ALA A 9 7.75 33.45 5.90
N TYR A 10 7.20 34.54 5.38
CA TYR A 10 7.99 35.60 4.77
C TYR A 10 8.81 36.33 5.84
N ARG A 11 10.12 36.41 5.64
CA ARG A 11 11.07 37.05 6.60
C ARG A 11 11.54 38.44 6.14
N GLY A 12 10.82 39.08 5.22
CA GLY A 12 10.92 40.53 4.99
C GLY A 12 11.70 41.00 3.76
N ARG A 13 12.76 40.33 3.29
CA ARG A 13 13.52 40.82 2.11
C ARG A 13 13.26 39.96 0.86
N GLY A 14 12.91 40.63 -0.25
CA GLY A 14 12.75 40.02 -1.58
C GLY A 14 11.35 39.50 -1.89
N ARG A 15 11.22 38.64 -2.89
CA ARG A 15 9.92 38.05 -3.25
C ARG A 15 9.47 37.05 -2.17
N PRO A 16 8.22 37.13 -1.67
CA PRO A 16 7.69 36.13 -0.77
C PRO A 16 7.80 34.71 -1.35
N PRO A 17 8.17 33.71 -0.53
CA PRO A 17 8.28 32.34 -1.01
C PRO A 17 6.91 31.85 -1.47
N SER A 18 6.85 31.30 -2.68
CA SER A 18 5.63 30.67 -3.23
C SER A 18 5.70 29.14 -3.21
N LYS A 19 6.91 28.58 -3.15
CA LYS A 19 7.15 27.14 -3.15
C LYS A 19 6.98 26.59 -1.73
N LYS A 20 6.12 25.57 -1.61
CA LYS A 20 5.99 24.77 -0.39
C LYS A 20 7.30 24.06 -0.08
N LYS A 21 7.69 24.06 1.20
CA LYS A 21 8.80 23.29 1.73
C LYS A 21 8.28 22.11 2.55
N PRO A 22 9.04 21.00 2.63
CA PRO A 22 8.72 19.90 3.53
C PRO A 22 8.66 20.38 4.99
N GLY A 23 7.88 19.70 5.81
CA GLY A 23 7.92 19.89 7.27
C GLY A 23 9.21 19.32 7.87
N SER A 24 9.56 19.75 9.09
CA SER A 24 10.79 19.31 9.77
C SER A 24 10.87 17.80 10.01
N GLY A 25 9.73 17.11 10.19
CA GLY A 25 9.66 15.66 10.37
C GLY A 25 9.52 14.84 9.09
N TRP A 26 9.65 15.45 7.91
CA TRP A 26 9.47 14.72 6.66
C TRP A 26 10.66 13.82 6.37
N ARG A 27 10.35 12.56 6.08
CA ARG A 27 11.29 11.53 5.63
C ARG A 27 10.94 11.19 4.19
N TYR A 28 11.91 11.32 3.28
CA TYR A 28 11.70 11.05 1.86
C TYR A 28 12.89 10.33 1.26
N LEU A 29 12.64 9.12 0.77
CA LEU A 29 13.63 8.29 0.09
C LEU A 29 13.22 8.10 -1.37
N GLN A 30 14.16 8.34 -2.28
CA GLN A 30 13.99 8.11 -3.70
C GLN A 30 14.79 6.89 -4.15
N MET A 31 14.11 5.96 -4.84
CA MET A 31 14.77 4.85 -5.53
C MET A 31 15.06 5.27 -6.98
N VAL A 32 16.32 5.55 -7.27
CA VAL A 32 16.79 5.97 -8.61
C VAL A 32 17.24 4.73 -9.39
N LYS A 33 16.47 4.37 -10.42
CA LYS A 33 16.81 3.24 -11.31
C LYS A 33 17.98 3.65 -12.22
N GLN A 34 19.06 2.88 -12.18
CA GLN A 34 20.19 3.02 -13.09
C GLN A 34 19.87 2.25 -14.38
N ARG A 35 20.10 2.89 -15.53
CA ARG A 35 19.78 2.32 -16.83
C ARG A 35 20.94 2.40 -17.80
N GLU A 36 21.11 1.33 -18.56
CA GLU A 36 22.05 1.25 -19.69
C GLU A 36 21.29 0.67 -20.88
N HIS A 37 21.42 1.31 -22.06
CA HIS A 37 20.74 0.89 -23.28
C HIS A 37 19.22 0.60 -23.09
N GLY A 38 18.56 1.41 -22.25
CA GLY A 38 17.12 1.28 -21.93
C GLY A 38 16.76 0.22 -20.89
N ARG A 39 17.69 -0.66 -20.49
CA ARG A 39 17.48 -1.71 -19.48
C ARG A 39 17.84 -1.19 -18.09
N VAL A 40 17.10 -1.62 -17.06
CA VAL A 40 17.43 -1.33 -15.66
C VAL A 40 18.55 -2.27 -15.23
N VAL A 41 19.70 -1.70 -14.84
CA VAL A 41 20.89 -2.46 -14.41
C VAL A 41 21.10 -2.41 -12.89
N GLY A 42 20.44 -1.48 -12.21
CA GLY A 42 20.59 -1.32 -10.76
C GLY A 42 19.63 -0.28 -10.20
N THR A 43 19.69 -0.12 -8.88
CA THR A 43 18.91 0.91 -8.17
C THR A 43 19.81 1.55 -7.11
N LYS A 44 19.77 2.88 -7.03
CA LYS A 44 20.47 3.65 -5.99
C LYS A 44 19.44 4.34 -5.11
N THR A 45 19.60 4.22 -3.80
CA THR A 45 18.80 4.97 -2.83
C THR A 45 19.32 6.40 -2.74
N LYS A 46 18.41 7.37 -2.60
CA LYS A 46 18.75 8.79 -2.40
C LYS A 46 17.78 9.40 -1.41
N THR A 47 18.27 9.72 -0.22
CA THR A 47 17.51 10.48 0.78
C THR A 47 17.40 11.94 0.34
N ILE A 48 16.17 12.47 0.27
CA ILE A 48 15.90 13.87 -0.09
C ILE A 48 15.60 14.69 1.16
N TYR A 49 14.88 14.11 2.12
CA TYR A 49 14.52 14.75 3.39
C TYR A 49 14.67 13.75 4.55
N GLY A 50 15.13 14.25 5.70
CA GLY A 50 15.41 13.47 6.90
C GLY A 50 16.87 13.05 7.02
N ASP A 51 17.23 12.48 8.16
CA ASP A 51 18.52 11.83 8.37
C ASP A 51 18.61 10.55 7.54
N GLU A 52 19.76 10.29 6.92
CA GLU A 52 19.92 9.18 5.98
C GLU A 52 19.77 7.82 6.65
N GLN A 53 20.33 7.64 7.85
CA GLN A 53 20.28 6.37 8.57
C GLN A 53 18.84 6.09 9.03
N GLU A 54 18.19 7.07 9.67
CA GLU A 54 16.81 6.92 10.12
C GLU A 54 15.84 6.63 8.97
N VAL A 55 16.02 7.32 7.83
CA VAL A 55 15.14 7.16 6.66
C VAL A 55 15.28 5.78 6.04
N LEU A 56 16.52 5.27 5.92
CA LEU A 56 16.77 3.94 5.37
C LEU A 56 16.31 2.83 6.30
N GLU A 57 16.46 2.99 7.61
CA GLU A 57 15.94 2.04 8.60
C GLU A 57 14.42 1.96 8.55
N LEU A 58 13.74 3.11 8.45
CA LEU A 58 12.28 3.17 8.45
C LEU A 58 11.65 2.69 7.13
N LEU A 59 12.17 3.14 5.99
CA LEU A 59 11.55 2.92 4.67
C LEU A 59 12.15 1.73 3.92
N GLY A 60 13.28 1.21 4.39
CA GLY A 60 14.03 0.13 3.75
C GLY A 60 14.76 0.56 2.48
N THR A 61 15.36 -0.44 1.81
CA THR A 61 16.23 -0.24 0.65
C THR A 61 15.54 -0.56 -0.69
N SER A 62 14.25 -0.94 -0.67
CA SER A 62 13.50 -1.35 -1.86
C SER A 62 12.03 -0.94 -1.81
N THR A 63 11.51 -0.52 -2.96
CA THR A 63 10.08 -0.23 -3.16
C THR A 63 9.28 -1.44 -3.64
N SER A 64 9.91 -2.61 -3.83
CA SER A 64 9.26 -3.77 -4.47
C SER A 64 7.98 -4.23 -3.76
N TYR A 65 7.92 -4.13 -2.43
CA TYR A 65 6.71 -4.49 -1.68
C TYR A 65 5.56 -3.52 -1.94
N ALA A 66 5.80 -2.21 -1.82
CA ALA A 66 4.80 -1.19 -2.11
C ALA A 66 4.37 -1.22 -3.59
N GLU A 67 5.29 -1.44 -4.52
CA GLU A 67 4.99 -1.61 -5.94
C GLU A 67 4.11 -2.83 -6.21
N ARG A 68 4.40 -3.96 -5.55
CA ARG A 68 3.59 -5.18 -5.65
C ARG A 68 2.18 -4.95 -5.11
N THR A 69 2.04 -4.36 -3.92
CA THR A 69 0.73 -4.01 -3.35
C THR A 69 -0.06 -3.11 -4.31
N ASN A 70 0.55 -2.05 -4.83
CA ASN A 70 -0.09 -1.15 -5.79
C ASN A 70 -0.54 -1.86 -7.08
N LEU A 71 0.23 -2.85 -7.56
CA LEU A 71 -0.17 -3.64 -8.72
C LEU A 71 -1.36 -4.55 -8.39
N THR A 72 -1.34 -5.20 -7.23
CA THR A 72 -2.45 -6.03 -6.74
C THR A 72 -3.73 -5.21 -6.63
N SER A 73 -3.68 -4.03 -6.00
CA SER A 73 -4.86 -3.17 -5.87
C SER A 73 -5.41 -2.71 -7.22
N ARG A 74 -4.56 -2.37 -8.20
CA ARG A 74 -5.04 -2.05 -9.56
C ARG A 74 -5.65 -3.23 -10.29
N HIS A 75 -5.20 -4.44 -9.99
CA HIS A 75 -5.74 -5.65 -10.60
C HIS A 75 -7.10 -6.04 -10.00
N MET A 76 -7.28 -5.81 -8.70
CA MET A 76 -8.51 -6.16 -7.98
C MET A 76 -9.56 -5.03 -8.01
N ASN A 77 -9.12 -3.77 -8.09
CA ASN A 77 -10.00 -2.61 -8.10
C ASN A 77 -9.87 -1.82 -9.40
N SER A 78 -10.87 -1.96 -10.28
CA SER A 78 -10.92 -1.25 -11.55
C SER A 78 -10.88 0.28 -11.38
N ARG A 79 -11.32 0.82 -10.23
CA ARG A 79 -11.28 2.27 -9.92
C ARG A 79 -9.86 2.85 -9.83
N LEU A 80 -8.87 2.00 -9.63
CA LEU A 80 -7.46 2.41 -9.56
C LEU A 80 -6.75 2.31 -10.93
N VAL A 81 -7.43 1.81 -11.96
CA VAL A 81 -6.90 1.73 -13.32
C VAL A 81 -6.95 3.10 -13.99
N ARG A 82 -5.90 3.43 -14.74
CA ARG A 82 -5.81 4.70 -15.46
C ARG A 82 -6.77 4.72 -16.66
N LYS A 83 -7.53 5.81 -16.82
CA LYS A 83 -8.44 6.06 -17.96
C LYS A 83 -9.52 4.97 -18.16
N THR A 84 -10.06 4.43 -17.06
CA THR A 84 -11.24 3.56 -17.12
C THR A 84 -12.53 4.36 -16.95
N LEU A 85 -13.66 3.78 -17.35
CA LEU A 85 -14.99 4.28 -17.00
C LEU A 85 -15.42 3.90 -15.57
N GLY A 86 -14.75 2.93 -14.94
CA GLY A 86 -15.06 2.47 -13.59
C GLY A 86 -14.45 3.35 -12.50
N TYR A 87 -14.68 4.66 -12.50
CA TYR A 87 -14.18 5.58 -11.45
C TYR A 87 -15.26 5.90 -10.40
N SER A 88 -14.84 6.32 -9.20
CA SER A 88 -15.76 6.85 -8.19
C SER A 88 -15.95 8.36 -8.38
N LYS A 89 -17.21 8.82 -8.32
CA LYS A 89 -17.54 10.26 -8.35
C LYS A 89 -17.19 10.99 -7.05
N GLU A 90 -17.26 10.27 -5.94
CA GLU A 90 -16.97 10.77 -4.60
C GLU A 90 -15.78 10.04 -3.98
N LEU A 91 -15.01 10.77 -3.16
CA LEU A 91 -13.84 10.21 -2.48
C LEU A 91 -14.23 9.12 -1.49
N GLU A 92 -15.38 9.24 -0.83
CA GLU A 92 -15.90 8.25 0.10
C GLU A 92 -16.15 6.90 -0.60
N MET A 93 -16.72 6.93 -1.81
CA MET A 93 -16.92 5.73 -2.61
C MET A 93 -15.60 5.08 -3.06
N LEU A 94 -14.57 5.88 -3.35
CA LEU A 94 -13.23 5.36 -3.64
C LEU A 94 -12.62 4.70 -2.38
N ARG A 95 -12.75 5.34 -1.22
CA ARG A 95 -12.28 4.80 0.07
C ARG A 95 -12.98 3.49 0.40
N ALA A 96 -14.31 3.45 0.32
CA ALA A 96 -15.10 2.25 0.57
C ALA A 96 -14.68 1.09 -0.36
N SER A 97 -14.52 1.36 -1.66
CA SER A 97 -14.04 0.33 -2.59
C SER A 97 -12.61 -0.12 -2.32
N SER A 98 -11.73 0.74 -1.81
CA SER A 98 -10.34 0.38 -1.48
C SER A 98 -10.30 -0.46 -0.21
N ILE A 99 -11.06 -0.10 0.82
CA ILE A 99 -11.23 -0.88 2.05
C ILE A 99 -11.79 -2.28 1.72
N TRP A 100 -12.78 -2.34 0.83
CA TRP A 100 -13.35 -3.61 0.38
C TRP A 100 -12.31 -4.49 -0.32
N GLU A 101 -11.50 -3.91 -1.21
CA GLU A 101 -10.43 -4.65 -1.89
C GLU A 101 -9.37 -5.16 -0.91
N ASP A 102 -8.92 -4.31 0.02
CA ASP A 102 -7.95 -4.68 1.05
C ASP A 102 -8.49 -5.79 1.97
N ALA A 103 -9.77 -5.72 2.36
CA ALA A 103 -10.43 -6.74 3.18
C ALA A 103 -10.47 -8.09 2.46
N ILE A 104 -10.91 -8.10 1.20
CA ILE A 104 -10.99 -9.34 0.40
C ILE A 104 -9.59 -9.92 0.17
N TYR A 105 -8.59 -9.10 -0.15
CA TYR A 105 -7.23 -9.58 -0.36
C TYR A 105 -6.63 -10.20 0.91
N ASN A 106 -6.77 -9.52 2.05
CA ASN A 106 -6.12 -9.94 3.29
C ASN A 106 -6.87 -11.05 4.04
N LEU A 107 -8.20 -11.03 4.05
CA LEU A 107 -9.02 -11.95 4.84
C LEU A 107 -9.56 -13.12 4.01
N GLY A 108 -10.08 -12.84 2.81
CA GLY A 108 -10.81 -13.84 2.00
C GLY A 108 -9.98 -14.59 0.95
N ARG A 109 -8.76 -14.14 0.63
CA ARG A 109 -7.96 -14.76 -0.46
C ARG A 109 -6.87 -15.69 0.04
N ALA A 110 -6.98 -16.98 -0.29
CA ALA A 110 -5.89 -17.94 -0.10
C ALA A 110 -4.72 -17.70 -1.08
N LEU A 111 -3.54 -17.34 -0.58
CA LEU A 111 -2.36 -17.14 -1.43
C LEU A 111 -1.49 -18.41 -1.49
N LYS A 112 -1.06 -18.79 -2.69
CA LYS A 112 -0.23 -20.00 -2.91
C LYS A 112 1.12 -19.93 -2.17
N SER A 113 1.73 -18.74 -2.10
CA SER A 113 3.01 -18.51 -1.43
C SER A 113 2.93 -18.55 0.10
N LEU A 114 1.73 -18.46 0.68
CA LEU A 114 1.52 -18.48 2.13
C LEU A 114 1.10 -19.86 2.66
N ARG A 115 0.99 -20.86 1.79
CA ARG A 115 0.59 -22.22 2.18
C ARG A 115 1.66 -22.85 3.06
N THR A 116 1.22 -23.63 4.04
CA THR A 116 2.09 -24.41 4.91
C THR A 116 1.87 -25.90 4.67
N GLU A 117 2.90 -26.70 4.92
CA GLU A 117 2.80 -28.15 4.77
C GLU A 117 2.12 -28.77 5.99
N LYS A 118 1.14 -29.66 5.74
CA LYS A 118 0.52 -30.46 6.80
C LYS A 118 1.44 -31.64 7.12
N ARG A 119 2.13 -31.57 8.25
CA ARG A 119 3.15 -32.55 8.70
C ARG A 119 2.63 -33.98 8.89
N GLU A 120 1.31 -34.20 8.98
CA GLU A 120 0.70 -35.48 9.36
C GLU A 120 0.29 -36.38 8.18
N ALA A 121 0.50 -35.98 6.93
CA ALA A 121 -0.19 -36.59 5.79
C ALA A 121 0.55 -37.72 5.06
N GLY A 122 1.28 -38.60 5.76
CA GLY A 122 1.93 -39.75 5.13
C GLY A 122 2.72 -39.41 3.85
N ASN A 123 2.83 -40.35 2.91
CA ASN A 123 3.65 -40.19 1.68
C ASN A 123 3.07 -39.19 0.64
N ARG A 124 2.15 -38.30 1.02
CA ARG A 124 1.53 -37.29 0.13
C ARG A 124 1.58 -35.90 0.78
N ARG A 125 2.40 -35.00 0.21
CA ARG A 125 2.46 -33.59 0.61
C ARG A 125 1.08 -32.93 0.50
N ARG A 126 0.49 -32.55 1.63
CA ARG A 126 -0.76 -31.78 1.69
C ARG A 126 -0.47 -30.34 2.11
N TRP A 127 -1.07 -29.38 1.42
CA TRP A 127 -0.89 -27.95 1.67
C TRP A 127 -2.11 -27.36 2.36
N ILE A 128 -1.88 -26.64 3.45
CA ILE A 128 -2.90 -25.86 4.15
C ILE A 128 -2.96 -24.48 3.50
N LYS A 129 -4.15 -24.10 3.02
CA LYS A 129 -4.42 -22.77 2.47
C LYS A 129 -4.39 -21.73 3.59
N ARG A 130 -3.80 -20.56 3.33
CA ARG A 130 -3.77 -19.42 4.27
C ARG A 130 -4.00 -18.12 3.51
N SER A 131 -4.74 -17.21 4.12
CA SER A 131 -4.82 -15.81 3.70
C SER A 131 -3.66 -14.99 4.30
N PRO A 132 -3.39 -13.77 3.80
CA PRO A 132 -2.43 -12.85 4.43
C PRO A 132 -2.72 -12.61 5.92
N ALA A 133 -3.98 -12.40 6.30
CA ALA A 133 -4.36 -12.19 7.69
C ALA A 133 -4.10 -13.42 8.56
N MET A 134 -4.33 -14.64 8.04
CA MET A 134 -3.91 -15.86 8.72
C MET A 134 -2.39 -15.99 8.83
N ALA A 135 -1.64 -15.55 7.82
CA ALA A 135 -0.18 -15.54 7.86
C ALA A 135 0.36 -14.60 8.94
N ALA A 136 -0.32 -13.47 9.14
CA ALA A 136 -0.02 -12.48 10.16
C ALA A 136 -0.58 -12.81 11.56
N GLY A 137 -1.37 -13.88 11.71
CA GLY A 137 -1.97 -14.26 12.99
C GLY A 137 -3.16 -13.39 13.43
N LEU A 138 -3.78 -12.65 12.50
CA LEU A 138 -4.93 -11.79 12.77
C LEU A 138 -6.27 -12.54 12.75
N THR A 139 -6.32 -13.70 12.11
CA THR A 139 -7.47 -14.59 12.01
C THR A 139 -6.98 -16.04 11.88
N ASP A 140 -7.82 -17.00 12.21
CA ASP A 140 -7.54 -18.44 12.15
C ASP A 140 -8.18 -19.14 10.94
N HIS A 141 -8.99 -18.43 10.16
CA HIS A 141 -9.64 -18.94 8.97
C HIS A 141 -9.68 -17.91 7.83
N ILE A 142 -10.08 -18.39 6.65
CA ILE A 142 -10.30 -17.56 5.47
C ILE A 142 -11.76 -17.13 5.48
N TRP A 143 -11.97 -15.82 5.43
CA TRP A 143 -13.30 -15.24 5.54
C TRP A 143 -14.06 -15.37 4.22
N GLU A 144 -15.31 -15.83 4.29
CA GLU A 144 -16.20 -15.81 3.14
C GLU A 144 -16.80 -14.40 2.94
N ILE A 145 -17.26 -14.10 1.71
CA ILE A 145 -17.80 -12.77 1.39
C ILE A 145 -19.01 -12.43 2.28
N GLU A 146 -19.88 -13.42 2.52
CA GLU A 146 -21.07 -13.26 3.37
C GLU A 146 -20.70 -12.91 4.80
N GLU A 147 -19.66 -13.55 5.34
CA GLU A 147 -19.14 -13.29 6.67
C GLU A 147 -18.56 -11.87 6.78
N LEU A 148 -17.77 -11.45 5.78
CA LEU A 148 -17.24 -10.08 5.72
C LEU A 148 -18.35 -9.03 5.71
N LEU A 149 -19.42 -9.26 4.94
CA LEU A 149 -20.56 -8.34 4.87
C LEU A 149 -21.43 -8.36 6.14
N GLY A 150 -21.47 -9.48 6.86
CA GLY A 150 -22.21 -9.61 8.11
C GLY A 150 -21.48 -9.05 9.33
N VAL A 151 -20.14 -9.10 9.35
CA VAL A 151 -19.33 -8.66 10.50
C VAL A 151 -18.91 -7.21 10.41
N LEU A 152 -18.68 -6.66 9.21
CA LEU A 152 -18.30 -5.26 9.06
C LEU A 152 -19.52 -4.37 9.35
N PRO A 153 -19.52 -3.59 10.45
CA PRO A 153 -20.64 -2.73 10.76
C PRO A 153 -20.79 -1.71 9.62
N LEU A 154 -22.02 -1.57 9.12
CA LEU A 154 -22.34 -0.43 8.26
C LEU A 154 -22.03 0.84 9.06
N PRO A 155 -21.36 1.85 8.46
CA PRO A 155 -21.17 3.12 9.13
C PRO A 155 -22.54 3.58 9.60
N SER A 156 -22.70 3.76 10.93
CA SER A 156 -23.92 4.29 11.49
C SER A 156 -24.15 5.63 10.79
N ALA A 157 -25.18 5.71 9.96
CA ALA A 157 -25.61 6.98 9.42
C ALA A 157 -26.05 7.81 10.62
N ASN A 158 -25.18 8.69 11.11
CA ASN A 158 -25.58 9.74 12.04
C ASN A 158 -26.64 10.55 11.30
N THR A 159 -27.90 10.28 11.63
CA THR A 159 -29.07 11.06 11.23
C THR A 159 -29.09 12.33 12.07
#